data_AF-A0A699RM24-F1
#
_entry.id   AF-A0A699RM24-F1
#
_cell.length_a   1.000
_cell.length_b   1.000
_cell.length_c   1.000
_cell.angle_alpha   90.00
_cell.angle_beta   90.00
_cell.angle_gamma   90.00
#
_symmetry.space_group_name_H-M   'P 1'
#
loop_
_entity.id
_entity.type
_entity.pdbx_description
1 polymer ?
#
loop_
_entity_poly.entity_id
_entity_poly.type
_entity_poly.pdbx_seq_one_letter_code
_entity_poly.pdbx_strand_id
1 'polypeptide(L)'
;MTGNLKLLINFIWKFMGTVRFGNDHVATILGFCDHPWGNILITRVYFVEGLGHNLFLVGQFCDSDLEVAFRRNACFVRKLEGVALLKGDRSTNLYTINLHEMASASPFCLMARASSTKSWLWHQRLSHLN
;
A
#
# COMPACT_ATOMS: atom_id res chain seq x y z
N MET A 1 -12.41 4.49 -1.70
CA MET A 1 -13.69 3.83 -1.39
C MET A 1 -13.44 2.38 -1.07
N THR A 2 -14.13 1.82 -0.09
CA THR A 2 -13.95 0.44 0.39
C THR A 2 -15.30 -0.14 0.79
N GLY A 3 -15.51 -1.43 0.55
CA GLY A 3 -16.65 -2.17 1.11
C GLY A 3 -16.28 -3.10 2.26
N ASN A 4 -15.02 -3.07 2.72
CA ASN A 4 -14.54 -3.90 3.81
C ASN A 4 -14.13 -3.06 5.03
N LEU A 5 -15.01 -2.99 6.03
CA LEU A 5 -14.77 -2.28 7.29
C LEU A 5 -13.62 -2.86 8.11
N LYS A 6 -13.29 -4.16 7.96
CA LYS A 6 -12.26 -4.81 8.79
C LYS A 6 -10.86 -4.27 8.53
N LEU A 7 -10.66 -3.59 7.41
CA LEU A 7 -9.37 -3.04 7.00
C LEU A 7 -9.17 -1.59 7.44
N LEU A 8 -10.07 -1.01 8.25
CA LEU A 8 -10.19 0.43 8.46
C LEU A 8 -10.15 0.77 9.94
N ILE A 9 -9.65 1.97 10.25
CA ILE A 9 -9.63 2.58 11.59
C ILE A 9 -10.34 3.93 11.57
N ASN A 10 -10.65 4.48 12.75
CA ASN A 10 -11.29 5.79 12.90
C ASN A 10 -12.58 5.95 12.07
N PHE A 11 -13.39 4.89 12.02
CA PHE A 11 -14.61 4.92 11.22
C PHE A 11 -15.63 5.89 11.82
N ILE A 12 -16.11 6.83 11.00
CA ILE A 12 -17.16 7.78 11.35
C ILE A 12 -18.39 7.44 10.54
N TRP A 13 -19.44 6.97 11.24
CA TRP A 13 -20.73 6.70 10.64
C TRP A 13 -21.43 8.02 10.28
N LYS A 14 -21.66 8.23 8.99
CA LYS A 14 -22.36 9.41 8.48
C LYS A 14 -22.90 9.09 7.09
N PHE A 15 -24.20 9.26 6.87
CA PHE A 15 -24.74 9.23 5.52
C PHE A 15 -24.16 10.37 4.70
N MET A 16 -23.53 10.05 3.57
CA MET A 16 -22.88 11.04 2.69
C MET A 16 -23.48 11.10 1.29
N GLY A 17 -24.37 10.17 0.94
CA GLY A 17 -24.99 10.08 -0.38
C GLY A 17 -25.00 8.65 -0.91
N THR A 18 -25.22 8.51 -2.21
CA THR A 18 -25.26 7.23 -2.92
C THR A 18 -24.30 7.22 -4.10
N VAL A 19 -23.89 6.02 -4.50
CA VAL A 19 -23.07 5.76 -5.68
C VAL A 19 -23.81 4.78 -6.57
N ARG A 20 -23.83 5.05 -7.86
CA ARG A 20 -24.36 4.13 -8.87
C ARG A 20 -23.21 3.38 -9.53
N PHE A 21 -23.25 2.06 -9.47
CA PHE A 21 -22.28 1.20 -10.13
C PHE A 21 -22.58 1.07 -11.62
N GLY A 22 -21.61 0.57 -12.39
CA GLY A 22 -21.76 0.37 -13.84
C GLY A 22 -22.83 -0.66 -14.23
N ASN A 23 -23.34 -1.45 -13.27
CA ASN A 23 -24.46 -2.37 -13.43
C ASN A 23 -25.80 -1.78 -12.93
N ASP A 24 -25.90 -0.45 -12.85
CA ASP A 24 -27.05 0.32 -12.36
C ASP A 24 -27.44 0.14 -10.89
N HIS A 25 -26.78 -0.76 -10.17
CA HIS A 25 -27.00 -0.93 -8.74
C HIS A 25 -26.57 0.32 -7.97
N VAL A 26 -27.39 0.74 -7.01
CA VAL A 26 -27.15 1.92 -6.19
C VAL A 26 -26.77 1.47 -4.78
N ALA A 27 -25.61 1.93 -4.33
CA ALA A 27 -25.08 1.67 -3.00
C ALA A 27 -25.01 2.96 -2.18
N THR A 28 -25.12 2.82 -0.86
CA THR A 28 -25.04 3.96 0.06
C THR A 28 -23.61 4.18 0.55
N ILE A 29 -23.19 5.45 0.60
CA ILE A 29 -21.98 5.87 1.29
C ILE A 29 -22.34 6.11 2.76
N LEU A 30 -21.88 5.21 3.64
CA LEU A 30 -22.29 5.15 5.05
C LEU A 30 -21.29 5.82 6.01
N GLY A 31 -20.19 6.33 5.49
CA GLY A 31 -19.22 7.06 6.28
C GLY A 31 -17.87 7.17 5.61
N PHE A 32 -16.90 7.62 6.38
CA PHE A 32 -15.49 7.64 6.01
C PHE A 32 -14.62 7.21 7.18
N CYS A 33 -13.39 6.84 6.86
CA CYS A 33 -12.45 6.23 7.78
C CYS A 33 -11.04 6.38 7.24
N ASP A 34 -10.07 5.96 8.03
CA ASP A 34 -8.67 5.89 7.60
C ASP A 34 -8.29 4.44 7.34
N HIS A 35 -7.45 4.24 6.32
CA HIS A 35 -6.91 2.94 5.96
C HIS A 35 -5.41 2.93 6.26
N PRO A 36 -4.98 2.27 7.36
CA PRO A 36 -3.58 2.13 7.67
C PRO A 36 -2.97 1.08 6.74
N TRP A 37 -1.84 1.43 6.15
CA TRP A 37 -1.10 0.57 5.26
C TRP A 37 0.40 0.68 5.57
N GLY A 38 0.89 -0.24 6.42
CA GLY A 38 2.24 -0.15 6.98
C GLY A 38 2.42 1.15 7.75
N ASN A 39 3.39 1.97 7.32
CA ASN A 39 3.65 3.31 7.90
C ASN A 39 2.89 4.44 7.19
N ILE A 40 2.06 4.12 6.19
CA ILE A 40 1.27 5.09 5.41
C ILE A 40 -0.17 5.07 5.92
N LEU A 41 -0.77 6.25 6.05
CA LEU A 41 -2.17 6.39 6.42
C LEU A 41 -2.93 7.04 5.26
N ILE A 42 -3.80 6.26 4.62
CA ILE A 42 -4.71 6.81 3.60
C ILE A 42 -5.93 7.34 4.34
N THR A 43 -6.07 8.66 4.41
CA THR A 43 -7.17 9.29 5.14
C THR A 43 -8.42 9.46 4.29
N ARG A 44 -9.57 9.59 4.97
CA ARG A 44 -10.87 9.91 4.35
C ARG A 44 -11.32 8.93 3.26
N VAL A 45 -11.08 7.64 3.48
CA VAL A 45 -11.61 6.58 2.61
C VAL A 45 -13.10 6.42 2.87
N TYR A 46 -13.93 6.64 1.85
CA TYR A 46 -15.37 6.41 1.95
C TYR A 46 -15.71 4.92 2.05
N PHE A 47 -16.57 4.56 2.99
CA PHE A 47 -17.16 3.23 3.07
C PHE A 47 -18.45 3.19 2.26
N VAL A 48 -18.53 2.23 1.34
CA VAL A 48 -19.69 2.02 0.48
C VAL A 48 -20.19 0.60 0.66
N GLU A 49 -21.47 0.50 1.02
CA GLU A 49 -22.12 -0.79 1.25
C GLU A 49 -22.15 -1.62 -0.04
N GLY A 50 -21.81 -2.91 0.06
CA GLY A 50 -21.84 -3.82 -1.09
C GLY A 50 -20.70 -3.63 -2.11
N LEU A 51 -19.73 -2.75 -1.86
CA LEU A 51 -18.58 -2.59 -2.74
C LEU A 51 -17.60 -3.78 -2.63
N GLY A 52 -17.54 -4.63 -3.65
CA GLY A 52 -16.73 -5.86 -3.63
C GLY A 52 -15.20 -5.65 -3.65
N HIS A 53 -14.72 -4.53 -4.20
CA HIS A 53 -13.29 -4.22 -4.32
C HIS A 53 -12.97 -2.80 -3.86
N ASN A 54 -11.82 -2.62 -3.24
CA ASN A 54 -11.37 -1.31 -2.79
C ASN A 54 -10.86 -0.48 -3.98
N LEU A 55 -11.31 0.77 -4.04
CA LEU A 55 -10.89 1.74 -5.04
C LEU A 55 -10.12 2.85 -4.33
N PHE A 56 -8.86 3.04 -4.67
CA PHE A 56 -8.05 4.16 -4.16
C PHE A 56 -7.95 5.25 -5.22
N LEU A 57 -8.10 6.51 -4.79
CA LEU A 57 -7.87 7.65 -5.67
C LEU A 57 -6.36 7.90 -5.73
N VAL A 58 -5.84 8.14 -6.93
CA VAL A 58 -4.42 8.49 -7.12
C VAL A 58 -4.04 9.71 -6.27
N GLY A 59 -4.93 10.71 -6.20
CA GLY A 59 -4.72 11.90 -5.39
C GLY A 59 -4.48 11.61 -3.90
N GLN A 60 -5.11 10.58 -3.32
CA GLN A 60 -4.89 10.23 -1.91
C GLN A 60 -3.45 9.75 -1.64
N PHE A 61 -2.82 9.12 -2.62
CA PHE A 61 -1.40 8.76 -2.52
C PHE A 61 -0.52 10.00 -2.66
N CYS A 62 -0.83 10.91 -3.60
CA CYS A 62 -0.09 12.15 -3.78
C CYS A 62 -0.16 13.06 -2.55
N ASP A 63 -1.32 13.17 -1.93
CA ASP A 63 -1.53 13.92 -0.68
C ASP A 63 -0.74 13.33 0.51
N SER A 64 -0.29 12.07 0.38
CA SER A 64 0.52 11.35 1.37
C SER A 64 2.02 11.33 1.00
N ASP A 65 2.48 12.26 0.16
CA ASP A 65 3.86 12.36 -0.34
C ASP A 65 4.35 11.11 -1.11
N LEU A 66 3.43 10.37 -1.74
CA LEU A 66 3.75 9.22 -2.58
C LEU A 66 3.61 9.55 -4.06
N GLU A 67 4.55 9.06 -4.84
CA GLU A 67 4.51 9.13 -6.30
C GLU A 67 3.84 7.87 -6.85
N VAL A 68 2.85 8.07 -7.72
CA VAL A 68 2.20 7.00 -8.48
C VAL A 68 2.66 7.06 -9.94
N ALA A 69 3.38 6.04 -10.38
CA ALA A 69 3.90 5.95 -11.74
C ALA A 69 3.22 4.82 -12.51
N PHE A 70 2.64 5.14 -13.67
CA PHE A 70 2.03 4.16 -14.56
C PHE A 70 2.98 3.80 -15.70
N ARG A 71 3.16 2.50 -15.94
CA ARG A 71 3.85 1.92 -17.11
C ARG A 71 2.88 1.04 -17.89
N ARG A 72 3.28 0.63 -19.10
CA ARG A 72 2.44 -0.19 -20.00
C ARG A 72 1.78 -1.39 -19.32
N ASN A 73 2.50 -2.11 -18.46
CA ASN A 73 2.01 -3.35 -17.83
C ASN A 73 1.99 -3.33 -16.30
N ALA A 74 2.38 -2.22 -15.68
CA ALA A 74 2.48 -2.13 -14.22
C ALA A 74 2.29 -0.70 -13.73
N CYS A 75 1.79 -0.53 -12.51
CA CYS A 75 1.85 0.72 -11.77
C CYS A 75 2.77 0.56 -10.55
N PHE A 76 3.32 1.67 -10.09
CA PHE A 76 4.19 1.72 -8.92
C PHE A 76 3.72 2.82 -8.00
N VAL A 77 3.62 2.52 -6.71
CA VAL A 77 3.48 3.53 -5.66
C VAL A 77 4.81 3.56 -4.92
N ARG A 78 5.50 4.70 -4.94
CA ARG A 78 6.85 4.84 -4.39
C ARG A 78 6.97 6.08 -3.51
N LYS A 79 7.91 6.07 -2.58
CA LYS A 79 8.33 7.32 -1.92
C LYS A 79 9.09 8.20 -2.91
N LEU A 80 9.19 9.49 -2.61
CA LEU A 80 10.02 10.45 -3.35
C LEU A 80 11.50 10.01 -3.50
N GLU A 81 12.00 9.20 -2.56
CA GLU A 81 13.36 8.61 -2.59
C GLU A 81 13.53 7.51 -3.67
N GLY A 82 12.46 7.17 -4.41
CA GLY A 82 12.51 6.26 -5.56
C GLY A 82 12.29 4.78 -5.24
N VAL A 83 12.23 4.39 -3.96
CA VAL A 83 11.95 3.01 -3.54
C VAL A 83 10.45 2.72 -3.69
N ALA A 84 10.13 1.77 -4.58
CA ALA A 84 8.76 1.32 -4.79
C ALA A 84 8.25 0.52 -3.59
N LEU A 85 7.10 0.96 -3.06
CA LEU A 85 6.41 0.36 -1.93
C LEU A 85 5.37 -0.66 -2.40
N LEU A 86 4.71 -0.37 -3.53
CA LEU A 86 3.81 -1.29 -4.21
C LEU A 86 4.16 -1.39 -5.67
N LYS A 87 3.95 -2.58 -6.18
CA LYS A 87 3.76 -2.86 -7.58
C LYS A 87 2.31 -3.28 -7.78
N GLY A 88 1.67 -2.73 -8.79
CA GLY A 88 0.42 -3.24 -9.31
C GLY A 88 0.63 -3.72 -10.73
N ASP A 89 -0.08 -4.78 -11.10
CA ASP A 89 -0.04 -5.31 -12.46
C ASP A 89 -1.25 -4.83 -13.24
N ARG A 90 -1.06 -4.58 -14.55
CA ARG A 90 -2.16 -4.23 -15.44
C ARG A 90 -2.78 -5.49 -16.01
N SER A 91 -4.08 -5.68 -15.80
CA SER A 91 -4.88 -6.66 -16.51
C SER A 91 -5.96 -5.92 -17.30
N THR A 92 -6.00 -6.13 -18.61
CA THR A 92 -6.86 -5.36 -19.54
C THR A 92 -6.65 -3.85 -19.33
N ASN A 93 -7.67 -3.09 -18.92
CA ASN A 93 -7.59 -1.64 -18.69
C ASN A 93 -7.50 -1.26 -17.21
N LEU A 94 -7.30 -2.23 -16.31
CA LEU A 94 -7.26 -2.02 -14.87
C LEU A 94 -5.86 -2.30 -14.31
N TYR A 95 -5.42 -1.44 -13.41
CA TYR A 95 -4.23 -1.67 -12.59
C TYR A 95 -4.69 -2.15 -11.22
N THR A 96 -4.22 -3.33 -10.82
CA THR A 96 -4.57 -3.93 -9.53
C THR A 96 -3.33 -3.98 -8.66
N ILE A 97 -3.42 -3.39 -7.47
CA ILE A 97 -2.40 -3.47 -6.43
C ILE A 97 -2.82 -4.48 -5.37
N ASN A 98 -1.89 -5.32 -4.92
CA ASN A 98 -2.11 -6.20 -3.78
C ASN A 98 -1.47 -5.57 -2.54
N LEU A 99 -2.29 -5.09 -1.61
CA LEU A 99 -1.81 -4.45 -0.39
C LEU A 99 -1.08 -5.42 0.55
N HIS A 100 -1.30 -6.73 0.41
CA HIS A 100 -0.59 -7.74 1.21
C HIS A 100 0.86 -7.98 0.78
N GLU A 101 1.23 -7.64 -0.47
CA GLU A 101 2.60 -7.86 -0.97
C GLU A 101 3.64 -6.93 -0.34
N MET A 102 3.22 -5.83 0.30
CA MET A 102 4.16 -4.99 1.05
C MET A 102 4.63 -5.66 2.35
N ALA A 103 3.79 -6.49 2.98
CA ALA A 103 4.15 -7.24 4.18
C ALA A 103 5.17 -8.35 3.90
N SER A 104 5.35 -8.74 2.63
CA SER A 104 6.34 -9.71 2.18
C SER A 104 7.58 -9.08 1.53
N ALA A 105 7.66 -7.74 1.45
CA ALA A 105 8.86 -7.06 0.99
C ALA A 105 10.01 -7.44 1.92
N SER A 106 10.98 -8.18 1.38
CA SER A 106 12.10 -8.74 2.13
C SER A 106 12.80 -7.65 2.96
N PRO A 107 13.25 -7.96 4.19
CA PRO A 107 14.02 -7.00 4.96
C PRO A 107 15.18 -6.50 4.09
N PHE A 108 15.35 -5.17 4.03
CA PHE A 108 16.52 -4.56 3.42
C PHE A 108 17.76 -5.09 4.14
N CYS A 109 18.40 -6.12 3.60
CA CYS A 109 19.72 -6.53 4.05
C CYS A 109 20.70 -5.45 3.60
N LEU A 110 21.16 -4.63 4.56
CA LEU A 110 22.34 -3.79 4.35
C LEU A 110 23.54 -4.73 4.12
N MET A 111 23.87 -5.00 2.86
CA MET A 111 25.11 -5.68 2.53
C MET A 111 26.27 -4.71 2.75
N ALA A 112 26.92 -4.81 3.91
CA ALA A 112 28.21 -4.18 4.12
C ALA A 112 29.26 -4.96 3.32
N ARG A 113 29.78 -4.36 2.25
CA ARG A 113 30.90 -4.93 1.48
C ARG A 113 32.19 -4.75 2.29
N ALA A 114 32.57 -5.77 3.05
CA ALA A 114 33.87 -5.83 3.73
C ALA A 114 34.91 -6.48 2.81
N SER A 115 36.18 -6.03 2.90
CA SER A 115 37.29 -6.79 2.30
C SER A 115 37.45 -8.14 3.00
N SER A 116 38.03 -9.13 2.33
CA SER A 116 38.28 -10.46 2.90
C SER A 116 38.99 -10.38 4.26
N THR A 117 39.96 -9.46 4.39
CA THR A 117 40.68 -9.19 5.63
C THR A 117 39.78 -8.68 6.76
N LYS A 118 38.84 -7.78 6.46
CA LYS A 118 37.88 -7.27 7.46
C LYS A 118 36.87 -8.34 7.86
N SER A 119 36.35 -9.14 6.92
CA SER A 119 35.47 -10.27 7.24
C SER A 119 36.16 -11.31 8.10
N TRP A 120 37.43 -11.63 7.82
CA TRP A 120 38.22 -12.57 8.63
C TRP A 120 38.44 -12.07 10.06
N LEU A 121 38.74 -10.77 10.23
CA LEU A 121 38.88 -10.16 11.55
C LEU A 121 37.58 -10.20 12.36
N TRP A 122 36.44 -10.00 11.71
CA TRP A 122 35.12 -10.14 12.35
C TRP A 122 34.85 -11.58 12.79
N HIS A 123 35.16 -12.57 11.95
CA HIS A 123 35.04 -13.99 12.32
C HIS A 123 35.91 -14.34 13.53
N GLN A 124 37.16 -13.89 13.58
CA GLN A 124 38.02 -14.09 14.76
C GLN A 124 37.43 -13.48 16.03
N ARG A 125 36.92 -12.24 15.95
CA ARG A 125 36.37 -11.55 17.13
C ARG A 125 35.08 -12.17 17.65
N LEU A 126 34.22 -12.69 16.76
CA LEU A 126 32.92 -13.28 17.12
C LEU A 126 33.00 -14.78 17.47
N SER A 127 34.02 -15.51 17.02
CA SER A 127 34.23 -16.91 17.41
C SER A 127 34.62 -17.10 18.88
N HIS A 128 34.93 -16.02 19.61
CA HIS A 128 35.22 -16.04 21.05
C HIS A 128 33.98 -15.79 21.94
N LEU A 129 32.78 -15.77 21.36
CA LEU A 129 31.50 -15.50 22.04
C LEU A 129 30.64 -16.76 22.24
N ASN A 130 31.26 -17.95 22.19
CA ASN A 130 30.65 -19.23 22.62
C ASN A 130 31.17 -19.62 24.00
#